data_AF-A0A8D4UTC9-F1
#
_entry.id   AF-A0A8D4UTC9-F1
#
_cell.length_a   1.000
_cell.length_b   1.000
_cell.length_c   1.000
_cell.angle_alpha   90.00
_cell.angle_beta   90.00
_cell.angle_gamma   90.00
#
_symmetry.space_group_name_H-M   'P 1'
#
loop_
_entity.id
_entity.type
_entity.pdbx_description
1 polymer ?
#
loop_
_entity_poly.entity_id
_entity_poly.type
_entity_poly.pdbx_seq_one_letter_code
_entity_poly.pdbx_strand_id
1 'polypeptide(L)' 'MLKKTTESKLLAGYIYGDNVTKEYVYLPGSEVDTEEPILVYEDNGGRDDIGMERALEIIEKRSLKSTTHPVFGKNTMG' A
#
# COMPACT_ATOMS: atom_id res chain seq x y z
N MET A 1 -14.28 -11.07 -3.14
CA MET A 1 -14.73 -9.72 -3.58
C MET A 1 -13.91 -8.58 -2.97
N LEU A 2 -13.50 -8.64 -1.69
CA LEU A 2 -12.71 -7.58 -1.03
C LEU A 2 -11.30 -7.33 -1.62
N LYS A 3 -10.62 -8.40 -2.08
CA LYS A 3 -9.25 -8.33 -2.64
C LYS A 3 -9.16 -7.50 -3.92
N LYS A 4 -10.07 -7.73 -4.89
CA LYS A 4 -10.11 -6.96 -6.15
C LYS A 4 -10.26 -5.46 -5.92
N THR A 5 -11.09 -5.02 -4.97
CA THR A 5 -11.27 -3.59 -4.68
C THR A 5 -10.03 -2.98 -4.03
N THR A 6 -9.32 -3.75 -3.21
CA THR A 6 -8.08 -3.31 -2.55
C THR A 6 -6.95 -3.15 -3.57
N GLU A 7 -6.79 -4.14 -4.45
CA GLU A 7 -5.84 -4.12 -5.56
C GLU A 7 -6.06 -2.92 -6.48
N SER A 8 -7.29 -2.69 -6.98
CA SER A 8 -7.58 -1.52 -7.83
C SER A 8 -7.31 -0.19 -7.13
N LYS A 9 -7.48 -0.12 -5.80
CA LYS A 9 -7.17 1.08 -5.02
C LYS A 9 -5.66 1.29 -4.87
N LEU A 10 -4.90 0.23 -4.62
CA LEU A 10 -3.43 0.31 -4.57
C LEU A 10 -2.87 0.77 -5.92
N LEU A 11 -3.38 0.23 -7.03
CA LEU A 11 -3.02 0.65 -8.39
C LEU A 11 -3.39 2.12 -8.67
N ALA A 12 -4.47 2.62 -8.08
CA ALA A 12 -4.83 4.04 -8.11
C ALA A 12 -4.07 4.90 -7.06
N GLY A 13 -3.05 4.34 -6.41
CA GLY A 13 -2.16 5.05 -5.50
C GLY A 13 -2.70 5.23 -4.07
N TYR A 14 -3.85 4.65 -3.73
CA TYR A 14 -4.37 4.71 -2.36
C TYR A 14 -3.48 3.95 -1.39
N ILE A 15 -3.36 4.49 -0.18
CA ILE A 15 -2.51 3.94 0.87
C ILE A 15 -3.36 3.18 1.88
N TYR A 16 -2.92 1.97 2.20
CA TYR A 16 -3.47 1.19 3.31
C TYR A 16 -2.49 1.19 4.46
N GLY A 17 -2.96 1.36 5.68
CA GLY A 17 -2.08 1.37 6.84
C GLY A 17 -2.80 1.52 8.17
N ASP A 18 -2.00 1.64 9.21
CA ASP A 18 -2.42 1.96 10.57
C ASP A 18 -1.48 3.04 11.13
N ASN A 19 -2.04 4.18 11.48
CA ASN A 19 -1.27 5.32 12.01
C ASN A 19 -0.81 5.11 13.45
N VAL A 20 -1.38 4.15 14.17
CA VAL A 20 -0.97 3.78 15.53
C VAL A 20 0.29 2.91 15.47
N THR A 21 0.30 1.86 14.63
CA THR A 21 1.47 0.98 14.49
C THR A 21 2.53 1.55 13.54
N LYS A 22 2.17 2.56 12.74
CA LYS A 22 2.99 3.17 11.68
C LYS A 22 3.37 2.17 10.60
N GLU A 23 2.41 1.34 10.20
CA GLU A 23 2.56 0.37 9.13
C GLU A 23 1.77 0.83 7.90
N TYR A 24 2.37 0.74 6.72
CA TYR A 24 1.78 1.21 5.48
C TYR A 24 2.08 0.29 4.31
N VAL A 25 1.15 0.18 3.38
CA VAL A 25 1.28 -0.49 2.09
C VAL A 25 0.80 0.48 1.02
N TYR A 26 1.65 0.74 0.03
CA TYR A 26 1.37 1.70 -1.04
C TYR A 26 2.12 1.36 -2.33
N LEU A 27 1.58 1.82 -3.46
CA LEU A 27 2.29 1.81 -4.74
C LEU A 27 3.15 3.07 -4.83
N PRO A 28 4.48 2.98 -4.99
CA PRO A 28 5.31 4.15 -5.25
C PRO A 28 4.98 4.75 -6.63
N GLY A 29 5.06 6.08 -6.75
CA GLY A 29 4.69 6.78 -7.99
C GLY A 29 5.53 6.42 -9.22
N SER A 30 6.68 5.76 -9.03
CA SER A 30 7.52 5.23 -10.12
C SER A 30 6.97 3.95 -10.77
N GLU A 31 6.05 3.25 -10.11
CA GLU A 31 5.51 1.94 -10.52
C GLU A 31 4.10 2.08 -11.13
N VAL A 32 3.72 3.30 -11.52
CA VAL A 32 2.45 3.56 -12.19
C VAL A 32 2.54 3.07 -13.64
N ASP A 33 1.49 2.40 -14.10
CA ASP A 33 1.36 1.83 -15.45
C ASP A 33 2.39 0.76 -15.84
N THR A 34 3.09 0.18 -14.87
CA THR A 34 3.97 -0.98 -15.10
C THR A 34 3.18 -2.28 -15.21
N GLU A 35 3.65 -3.22 -16.03
CA GLU A 35 3.00 -4.54 -16.19
C GLU A 35 3.02 -5.37 -14.89
N GLU A 36 4.10 -5.30 -14.12
CA GLU A 36 4.30 -6.02 -12.86
C GLU A 36 4.71 -5.04 -11.75
N PRO A 37 3.76 -4.30 -11.15
CA PRO A 37 4.08 -3.24 -10.20
C PRO A 37 4.65 -3.78 -8.89
N ILE A 38 5.72 -3.15 -8.43
CA ILE A 38 6.29 -3.35 -7.10
C ILE A 38 5.68 -2.36 -6.12
N LEU A 39 5.15 -2.85 -5.01
CA LEU A 39 4.62 -2.03 -3.91
C LEU A 39 5.65 -1.94 -2.80
N VAL A 40 5.44 -1.00 -1.88
CA VAL A 40 6.24 -0.86 -0.67
C VAL A 40 5.39 -1.23 0.54
N TYR A 41 5.95 -2.07 1.42
CA TYR A 41 5.54 -2.17 2.81
C TYR A 41 6.50 -1.39 3.69
N GLU A 42 5.97 -0.41 4.43
CA GLU A 42 6.71 0.41 5.37
C GLU A 42 6.28 0.06 6.81
N ASP A 43 7.25 -0.10 7.70
CA ASP A 43 7.04 -0.21 9.14
C ASP A 43 8.15 0.51 9.93
N ASN A 44 8.17 0.36 11.25
CA ASN A 44 9.21 0.98 12.08
C ASN A 44 10.63 0.44 11.82
N GLY A 45 10.76 -0.71 11.14
CA GLY A 45 12.03 -1.36 10.79
C GLY A 45 12.58 -0.93 9.43
N GLY A 46 11.75 -0.38 8.55
CA GLY A 46 12.18 0.14 7.26
C GLY A 46 11.12 0.02 6.16
N ARG A 47 11.59 -0.16 4.94
CA ARG A 47 10.77 -0.31 3.73
C ARG A 47 11.22 -1.55 2.96
N ASP A 48 10.26 -2.39 2.61
CA ASP A 48 10.46 -3.59 1.82
C ASP A 48 9.67 -3.49 0.50
N ASP A 49 10.33 -3.85 -0.60
CA ASP A 49 9.70 -4.03 -1.89
C ASP A 49 8.94 -5.35 -1.92
N ILE A 50 7.65 -5.30 -2.24
CA ILE A 50 6.74 -6.44 -2.22
C ILE A 50 5.83 -6.47 -3.45
N GLY A 51 5.48 -7.67 -3.91
CA GLY A 51 4.48 -7.85 -4.96
C GLY A 51 3.04 -7.67 -4.46
N MET A 52 2.11 -7.52 -5.42
CA MET A 52 0.68 -7.31 -5.14
C MET A 52 0.06 -8.40 -4.24
N GLU A 53 0.36 -9.67 -4.47
CA GLU A 53 -0.17 -10.76 -3.65
C GLU A 53 0.23 -10.61 -2.18
N ARG A 54 1.52 -10.31 -1.93
CA ARG A 54 2.03 -10.10 -0.58
C ARG A 54 1.43 -8.86 0.08
N ALA A 55 1.24 -7.79 -0.68
CA ALA A 55 0.57 -6.58 -0.20
C ALA A 55 -0.86 -6.87 0.28
N LEU A 56 -1.64 -7.62 -0.50
CA LEU A 56 -2.99 -8.03 -0.12
C LEU A 56 -3.02 -8.91 1.13
N GLU A 57 -2.07 -9.85 1.27
CA GLU A 57 -1.94 -10.66 2.49
C GLU A 57 -1.66 -9.82 3.73
N ILE A 58 -0.74 -8.84 3.63
CA ILE A 58 -0.38 -7.98 4.76
C ILE A 58 -1.59 -7.14 5.16
N ILE A 59 -2.26 -6.50 4.20
CA ILE A 59 -3.46 -5.69 4.47
C ILE A 59 -4.53 -6.52 5.18
N GLU A 60 -4.74 -7.77 4.75
CA GLU A 60 -5.70 -8.69 5.37
C GLU A 60 -5.29 -9.10 6.79
N LYS A 61 -4.07 -9.64 6.95
CA LYS A 61 -3.58 -10.19 8.23
C LYS A 61 -3.42 -9.11 9.31
N ARG A 62 -2.97 -7.91 8.93
CA ARG A 62 -2.81 -6.76 9.82
C ARG A 62 -4.07 -5.92 9.93
N SER A 63 -5.13 -6.24 9.18
CA SER A 63 -6.38 -5.49 9.13
C SER A 63 -6.20 -4.00 8.76
N LEU A 64 -5.21 -3.68 7.93
CA LEU A 64 -4.89 -2.31 7.52
C LEU A 64 -6.10 -1.69 6.80
N LYS A 65 -6.27 -0.38 6.99
CA LYS A 65 -7.38 0.38 6.39
C LYS A 65 -6.85 1.46 5.46
N SER A 66 -7.69 1.90 4.54
CA SER A 66 -7.35 3.10 3.77
C SER A 66 -7.09 4.26 4.74
N THR A 67 -5.93 4.89 4.62
CA THR A 67 -5.44 5.87 5.59
C THR A 67 -4.80 7.07 4.91
N THR A 68 -4.32 8.01 5.72
CA THR A 68 -3.50 9.15 5.30
C THR A 68 -2.09 8.95 5.84
N HIS A 69 -1.14 8.72 4.94
CA HIS A 69 0.28 8.61 5.25
C HIS A 69 0.84 9.97 5.69
N PRO A 70 1.71 10.04 6.72
CA PRO A 70 2.26 11.30 7.21
C PRO A 70 3.08 12.09 6.17
N VAL A 71 3.68 11.40 5.19
CA VAL A 71 4.50 12.03 4.14
C VAL A 71 3.73 12.22 2.83
N PHE A 72 2.90 11.26 2.44
CA PHE A 72 2.27 11.23 1.11
C PHE A 72 0.82 11.69 1.13
N GLY A 73 0.19 11.79 2.30
CA GLY A 73 -1.24 12.09 2.38
C GLY A 73 -2.08 10.86 2.00
N LYS A 74 -3.16 11.07 1.23
CA LYS A 74 -4.15 9.99 0.92
C LYS A 74 -3.74 9.10 -0.25
N ASN A 75 -2.90 9.59 -1.15
CA ASN A 75 -2.38 8.84 -2.28
C ASN A 75 -0.88 9.12 -2.45
N THR A 76 -0.21 8.35 -3.31
CA THR A 76 1.18 8.58 -3.70
C THR A 76 1.35 9.41 -4.99
N MET A 77 0.24 9.80 -5.62
CA MET A 77 0.22 10.38 -6.98
C MET A 77 -0.10 11.88 -7.03
N GLY A 78 -0.42 12.52 -5.90
CA GLY A 78 -0.89 13.92 -5.84
C GLY A 78 -2.41 14.03 -5.80
#